data_AF-A0A497E8D0-F1
#
_entry.id   AF-A0A497E8D0-F1
#
_cell.length_a   1.000
_cell.length_b   1.000
_cell.length_c   1.000
_cell.angle_alpha   90.00
_cell.angle_beta   90.00
_cell.angle_gamma   90.00
#
_symmetry.space_group_name_H-M   'P 1'
#
loop_
_entity.id
_entity.type
_entity.pdbx_description
1 polymer ?
#
loop_
_entity_poly.entity_id
_entity_poly.type
_entity_poly.pdbx_seq_one_letter_code
_entity_poly.pdbx_strand_id
1 'polypeptide(L)'
;RSIQYAHERIQFGEILFKKQGFTHKLIVPHVVRLEAARAYCEMVARRLDGGESGLQVEGAIAKLFATEAGNQAADAAIQAHGGYGYTHEYEVEKIRRDVRITTIYEGTSEILQSIIGTHRWRMVVRSKGDFYREMAQEVRGSTAGEPSALAADALAELLMLSHSTKLPRKQWAMFELARLAAEVETAVQLSLKAAGDSSPRSEFFTVCSKLHAISAARDVAQTGLRLLLASGRYDSEAVDRWREAAAFDACLAASAGEMALMDRLVEILGR
;
A
#
# COMPACT_ATOMS: atom_id res chain seq x y z
N ARG A 1 -12.33 7.20 15.51
CA ARG A 1 -13.16 8.36 15.90
C ARG A 1 -13.86 9.01 14.69
N SER A 2 -13.20 9.19 13.55
CA SER A 2 -13.84 9.80 12.36
C SER A 2 -15.08 9.07 11.84
N ILE A 3 -15.11 7.74 11.88
CA ILE A 3 -16.30 6.95 11.50
C ILE A 3 -17.50 7.31 12.40
N GLN A 4 -17.31 7.27 13.72
CA GLN A 4 -18.34 7.67 14.68
C GLN A 4 -18.82 9.11 14.45
N TYR A 5 -17.90 10.08 14.32
CA TYR A 5 -18.24 11.47 14.02
C TYR A 5 -19.08 11.60 12.75
N ALA A 6 -18.78 10.80 11.72
CA ALA A 6 -19.51 10.82 10.47
C ALA A 6 -20.96 10.28 10.59
N HIS A 7 -21.26 9.47 11.60
CA HIS A 7 -22.63 9.06 11.92
C HIS A 7 -23.42 10.12 12.69
N GLU A 8 -22.74 11.00 13.43
CA GLU A 8 -23.38 12.03 14.25
C GLU A 8 -23.55 13.35 13.48
N ARG A 9 -22.62 13.68 12.59
CA ARG A 9 -22.59 14.97 11.89
C ARG A 9 -23.55 14.99 10.69
N ILE A 10 -24.56 15.86 10.75
CA ILE A 10 -25.50 16.13 9.65
C ILE A 10 -25.07 17.35 8.85
N GLN A 11 -24.99 17.22 7.53
CA GLN A 11 -24.79 18.33 6.58
C GLN A 11 -25.62 18.10 5.33
N PHE A 12 -26.19 19.16 4.75
CA PHE A 12 -27.05 19.06 3.57
C PHE A 12 -28.13 17.97 3.73
N GLY A 13 -28.82 17.96 4.88
CA GLY A 13 -29.95 17.06 5.14
C GLY A 13 -29.63 15.60 5.50
N GLU A 14 -28.37 15.16 5.47
CA GLU A 14 -27.99 13.77 5.79
C GLU A 14 -26.69 13.68 6.60
N ILE A 15 -26.48 12.54 7.27
CA ILE A 15 -25.22 12.24 7.95
C ILE A 15 -24.06 12.14 6.96
N LEU A 16 -22.86 12.54 7.38
CA LEU A 16 -21.66 12.47 6.53
C LEU A 16 -21.37 11.05 6.06
N PHE A 17 -21.66 10.03 6.88
CA PHE A 17 -21.43 8.63 6.53
C PHE A 17 -22.24 8.13 5.33
N LYS A 18 -23.35 8.80 4.97
CA LYS A 18 -24.13 8.50 3.75
C LYS A 18 -23.60 9.19 2.49
N LYS A 19 -22.66 10.12 2.64
CA LYS A 19 -22.12 10.89 1.52
C LYS A 19 -20.92 10.15 0.94
N GLN A 20 -21.11 9.52 -0.21
CA GLN A 20 -20.07 8.73 -0.88
C GLN A 20 -18.75 9.51 -1.05
N GLY A 21 -18.80 10.78 -1.47
CA GLY A 21 -17.61 11.61 -1.63
C GLY A 21 -16.83 11.84 -0.33
N PHE A 22 -17.49 11.75 0.83
CA PHE A 22 -16.84 11.79 2.14
C PHE A 22 -16.22 10.42 2.48
N THR A 23 -17.00 9.34 2.38
CA THR A 23 -16.54 8.00 2.79
C THR A 23 -15.43 7.48 1.88
N HIS A 24 -15.60 7.56 0.56
CA HIS A 24 -14.64 7.07 -0.43
C HIS A 24 -13.33 7.86 -0.41
N LYS A 25 -13.38 9.14 -0.01
CA LYS A 25 -12.18 9.99 0.01
C LYS A 25 -11.45 9.97 1.35
N LEU A 26 -12.19 10.06 2.47
CA LEU A 26 -11.60 10.33 3.79
C LEU A 26 -11.61 9.12 4.73
N ILE A 27 -12.34 8.05 4.40
CA ILE A 27 -12.45 6.87 5.25
C ILE A 27 -11.82 5.64 4.59
N VAL A 28 -12.35 5.24 3.43
CA VAL A 28 -12.01 3.95 2.80
C VAL A 28 -10.50 3.79 2.55
N PRO A 29 -9.78 4.72 1.90
CA PRO A 29 -8.36 4.53 1.59
C PRO A 29 -7.51 4.38 2.86
N HIS A 30 -7.86 5.11 3.92
CA HIS A 30 -7.12 5.12 5.17
C HIS A 30 -7.39 3.88 6.03
N VAL A 31 -8.63 3.38 6.03
CA VAL A 31 -8.94 2.08 6.67
C VAL A 31 -8.15 0.96 5.99
N VAL A 32 -8.18 0.91 4.66
CA VAL A 32 -7.47 -0.10 3.87
C VAL A 32 -5.97 -0.09 4.16
N ARG A 33 -5.33 1.09 4.09
CA ARG A 33 -3.89 1.22 4.34
C ARG A 33 -3.50 0.90 5.79
N LEU A 34 -4.30 1.30 6.78
CA LEU A 34 -4.02 0.96 8.18
C LEU A 34 -4.13 -0.54 8.45
N GLU A 35 -5.05 -1.24 7.79
CA GLU A 35 -5.17 -2.70 7.91
C GLU A 35 -4.04 -3.44 7.17
N ALA A 36 -3.61 -2.95 6.01
CA ALA A 36 -2.42 -3.45 5.32
C ALA A 36 -1.15 -3.30 6.20
N ALA A 37 -0.99 -2.13 6.83
CA ALA A 37 0.10 -1.85 7.76
C ALA A 37 0.06 -2.82 8.95
N ARG A 38 -1.12 -2.99 9.55
CA ARG A 38 -1.32 -3.90 10.68
C ARG A 38 -0.99 -5.35 10.29
N ALA A 39 -1.50 -5.84 9.16
CA ALA A 39 -1.26 -7.19 8.69
C ALA A 39 0.24 -7.46 8.49
N TYR A 40 0.97 -6.50 7.93
CA TYR A 40 2.40 -6.61 7.72
C TYR A 40 3.18 -6.56 9.05
N CYS A 41 2.87 -5.62 9.94
CA CYS A 41 3.49 -5.55 11.28
C CYS A 41 3.27 -6.85 12.08
N GLU A 42 2.04 -7.37 12.11
CA GLU A 42 1.70 -8.62 12.81
C GLU A 42 2.41 -9.84 12.19
N MET A 43 2.59 -9.87 10.86
CA MET A 43 3.36 -10.91 10.21
C MET A 43 4.84 -10.86 10.62
N VAL A 44 5.46 -9.68 10.60
CA VAL A 44 6.88 -9.52 11.00
C VAL A 44 7.08 -9.89 12.46
N ALA A 45 6.17 -9.43 13.35
CA ALA A 45 6.21 -9.78 14.77
C ALA A 45 6.12 -11.29 14.99
N ARG A 46 5.17 -11.98 14.34
CA ARG A 46 5.02 -13.44 14.44
C ARG A 46 6.26 -14.20 13.98
N ARG A 47 6.93 -13.75 12.93
CA ARG A 47 8.18 -14.36 12.45
C ARG A 47 9.32 -14.18 13.45
N LEU A 48 9.47 -12.99 14.03
CA LEU A 48 10.45 -12.72 15.10
C LEU A 48 10.18 -13.56 16.34
N ASP A 49 8.93 -13.64 16.80
CA ASP A 49 8.53 -14.47 17.95
C ASP A 49 8.76 -15.97 17.67
N GLY A 50 8.66 -16.38 16.40
CA GLY A 50 8.99 -17.72 15.92
C GLY A 50 10.51 -18.02 15.84
N GLY A 51 11.37 -17.06 16.22
CA GLY A 51 12.82 -17.21 16.23
C GLY A 51 13.51 -16.89 14.90
N GLU A 52 12.79 -16.38 13.90
CA GLU A 52 13.39 -15.94 12.65
C GLU A 52 14.24 -14.68 12.89
N SER A 53 15.45 -14.68 12.32
CA SER A 53 16.38 -13.56 12.37
C SER A 53 16.62 -13.00 10.96
N GLY A 54 17.20 -11.80 10.85
CA GLY A 54 17.48 -11.20 9.55
C GLY A 54 16.32 -10.40 8.93
N LEU A 55 15.31 -10.04 9.73
CA LEU A 55 14.11 -9.33 9.27
C LEU A 55 14.25 -7.80 9.27
N GLN A 56 15.47 -7.28 9.06
CA GLN A 56 15.70 -5.83 9.13
C GLN A 56 15.01 -5.08 8.00
N VAL A 57 14.91 -5.67 6.80
CA VAL A 57 14.25 -5.05 5.64
C VAL A 57 12.74 -5.07 5.83
N GLU A 58 12.19 -6.18 6.31
CA GLU A 58 10.78 -6.33 6.64
C GLU A 58 10.39 -5.37 7.77
N GLY A 59 11.21 -5.25 8.81
CA GLY A 59 11.01 -4.25 9.87
C GLY A 59 11.02 -2.81 9.32
N ALA A 60 11.91 -2.50 8.37
CA ALA A 60 11.94 -1.20 7.71
C ALA A 60 10.67 -0.94 6.86
N ILE A 61 10.17 -1.94 6.13
CA ILE A 61 8.92 -1.86 5.37
C ILE A 61 7.74 -1.63 6.31
N ALA A 62 7.64 -2.41 7.39
CA ALA A 62 6.60 -2.28 8.40
C ALA A 62 6.55 -0.86 8.98
N LYS A 63 7.71 -0.33 9.40
CA LYS A 63 7.82 1.01 9.98
C LYS A 63 7.52 2.10 8.96
N LEU A 64 8.10 2.04 7.76
CA LEU A 64 7.86 3.03 6.70
C LEU A 64 6.36 3.09 6.36
N PHE A 65 5.77 1.94 6.04
CA PHE A 65 4.40 1.88 5.57
C PHE A 65 3.40 2.28 6.66
N ALA A 66 3.56 1.78 7.89
CA ALA A 66 2.66 2.09 8.99
C ALA A 66 2.68 3.58 9.38
N THR A 67 3.86 4.20 9.42
CA THR A 67 4.00 5.59 9.85
C THR A 67 3.52 6.58 8.79
N GLU A 68 3.76 6.29 7.51
CA GLU A 68 3.20 7.07 6.39
C GLU A 68 1.67 6.93 6.30
N ALA A 69 1.15 5.70 6.40
CA ALA A 69 -0.29 5.45 6.42
C ALA A 69 -0.97 6.13 7.61
N GLY A 70 -0.35 6.08 8.80
CA GLY A 70 -0.82 6.75 10.00
C GLY A 70 -0.86 8.28 9.87
N ASN A 71 0.17 8.88 9.29
CA ASN A 71 0.20 10.32 9.03
C ASN A 71 -0.92 10.76 8.08
N GLN A 72 -1.11 10.04 6.98
CA GLN A 72 -2.17 10.33 6.02
C GLN A 72 -3.56 10.13 6.62
N ALA A 73 -3.76 9.08 7.42
CA ALA A 73 -5.03 8.84 8.11
C ALA A 73 -5.36 9.92 9.14
N ALA A 74 -4.37 10.41 9.89
CA ALA A 74 -4.56 11.51 10.83
C ALA A 74 -4.89 12.83 10.12
N ASP A 75 -4.27 13.08 8.97
CA ASP A 75 -4.55 14.27 8.15
C ASP A 75 -5.98 14.24 7.59
N ALA A 76 -6.38 13.11 7.02
CA ALA A 76 -7.75 12.89 6.57
C ALA A 76 -8.76 12.93 7.71
N ALA A 77 -8.37 12.53 8.93
CA ALA A 77 -9.22 12.64 10.11
C ALA A 77 -9.48 14.10 10.48
N ILE A 78 -8.50 15.00 10.41
CA ILE A 78 -8.75 16.45 10.56
C ILE A 78 -9.75 16.91 9.51
N GLN A 79 -9.49 16.60 8.24
CA GLN A 79 -10.37 16.99 7.13
C GLN A 79 -11.80 16.46 7.30
N ALA A 80 -11.95 15.25 7.83
CA ALA A 80 -13.24 14.62 8.08
C ALA A 80 -14.06 15.33 9.18
N HIS A 81 -13.40 15.96 10.14
CA HIS A 81 -14.06 16.76 11.19
C HIS A 81 -14.22 18.23 10.77
N GLY A 82 -13.68 18.64 9.63
CA GLY A 82 -13.70 20.03 9.17
C GLY A 82 -13.00 20.95 10.16
N GLY A 83 -13.57 22.13 10.43
CA GLY A 83 -13.00 23.10 11.39
C GLY A 83 -12.82 22.53 12.80
N TYR A 84 -13.71 21.63 13.23
CA TYR A 84 -13.59 20.95 14.53
C TYR A 84 -12.36 20.06 14.63
N GLY A 85 -11.92 19.48 13.53
CA GLY A 85 -10.69 18.68 13.49
C GLY A 85 -9.42 19.48 13.78
N TYR A 86 -9.52 20.81 13.74
CA TYR A 86 -8.42 21.74 14.00
C TYR A 86 -8.49 22.37 15.41
N THR A 87 -9.46 21.97 16.24
CA THR A 87 -9.60 22.48 17.61
C THR A 87 -9.15 21.44 18.64
N HIS A 88 -8.66 21.90 19.80
CA HIS A 88 -8.10 21.03 20.83
C HIS A 88 -9.14 20.12 21.51
N GLU A 89 -10.43 20.45 21.41
CA GLU A 89 -11.52 19.64 21.95
C GLU A 89 -11.69 18.29 21.21
N TYR A 90 -11.20 18.20 19.96
CA TYR A 90 -11.28 16.98 19.16
C TYR A 90 -9.92 16.27 19.12
N GLU A 91 -9.88 15.03 19.62
CA GLU A 91 -8.63 14.26 19.74
C GLU A 91 -7.86 14.08 18.42
N VAL A 92 -8.53 14.15 17.27
CA VAL A 92 -7.87 14.04 15.96
C VAL A 92 -6.81 15.13 15.73
N GLU A 93 -6.99 16.31 16.33
CA GLU A 93 -6.01 17.40 16.32
C GLU A 93 -4.71 16.95 17.02
N LYS A 94 -4.84 16.39 18.23
CA LYS A 94 -3.72 15.85 18.99
C LYS A 94 -3.04 14.69 18.25
N ILE A 95 -3.82 13.75 17.74
CA ILE A 95 -3.29 12.59 17.00
C ILE A 95 -2.46 13.05 15.80
N ARG A 96 -2.91 14.06 15.05
CA ARG A 96 -2.18 14.60 13.90
C ARG A 96 -0.81 15.16 14.26
N ARG A 97 -0.72 15.86 15.40
CA ARG A 97 0.56 16.36 15.92
C ARG A 97 1.46 15.22 16.37
N ASP A 98 0.90 14.28 17.13
CA ASP A 98 1.66 13.18 17.73
C ASP A 98 2.23 12.22 16.67
N VAL A 99 1.45 11.89 15.64
CA VAL A 99 1.90 10.94 14.61
C VAL A 99 3.01 11.51 13.72
N ARG A 100 3.20 12.84 13.68
CA ARG A 100 4.18 13.47 12.79
C ARG A 100 5.62 13.05 13.07
N ILE A 101 5.98 12.84 14.34
CA ILE A 101 7.34 12.44 14.71
C ILE A 101 7.70 11.04 14.22
N THR A 102 6.70 10.21 13.92
CA THR A 102 6.90 8.78 13.65
C THR A 102 7.66 8.50 12.35
N THR A 103 7.59 9.41 11.37
CA THR A 103 8.36 9.34 10.12
C THR A 103 9.77 9.91 10.23
N ILE A 104 10.17 10.39 11.42
CA ILE A 104 11.47 11.03 11.69
C ILE A 104 12.35 10.14 12.57
N TYR A 105 11.84 9.69 13.72
CA TYR A 105 12.62 8.85 14.64
C TYR A 105 12.82 7.42 14.11
N GLU A 106 13.71 6.65 14.75
CA GLU A 106 14.00 5.25 14.38
C GLU A 106 14.34 5.07 12.88
N GLY A 107 15.06 6.06 12.33
CA GLY A 107 15.35 6.21 10.91
C GLY A 107 14.25 6.97 10.16
N THR A 108 14.60 8.06 9.48
CA THR A 108 13.62 8.81 8.68
C THR A 108 13.05 7.96 7.54
N SER A 109 11.89 8.34 6.99
CA SER A 109 11.31 7.65 5.84
C SER A 109 12.31 7.47 4.67
N GLU A 110 13.18 8.46 4.42
CA GLU A 110 14.19 8.41 3.35
C GLU A 110 15.32 7.40 3.67
N ILE A 111 15.70 7.27 4.94
CA ILE A 111 16.67 6.26 5.37
C ILE A 111 16.09 4.86 5.21
N LEU A 112 14.82 4.66 5.59
CA LEU A 112 14.13 3.38 5.41
C LEU A 112 14.00 3.04 3.92
N GLN A 113 13.60 4.00 3.08
CA GLN A 113 13.57 3.82 1.63
C GLN A 113 14.95 3.45 1.07
N SER A 114 16.02 4.05 1.56
CA SER A 114 17.39 3.69 1.17
C SER A 114 17.72 2.24 1.52
N ILE A 115 17.34 1.78 2.71
CA ILE A 115 17.53 0.39 3.18
C ILE A 115 16.72 -0.57 2.32
N ILE A 116 15.41 -0.33 2.18
CA ILE A 116 14.47 -1.18 1.45
C ILE A 116 14.91 -1.29 -0.01
N GLY A 117 15.07 -0.15 -0.69
CA GLY A 117 15.43 -0.10 -2.11
C GLY A 117 16.75 -0.83 -2.39
N THR A 118 17.77 -0.60 -1.56
CA THR A 118 19.08 -1.25 -1.74
C THR A 118 18.98 -2.77 -1.58
N HIS A 119 18.29 -3.26 -0.56
CA HIS A 119 18.24 -4.69 -0.28
C HIS A 119 17.30 -5.42 -1.24
N ARG A 120 16.09 -4.90 -1.49
CA ARG A 120 15.14 -5.51 -2.43
C ARG A 120 15.67 -5.53 -3.85
N TRP A 121 16.31 -4.45 -4.31
CA TRP A 121 16.99 -4.46 -5.61
C TRP A 121 18.04 -5.57 -5.71
N ARG A 122 18.92 -5.71 -4.70
CA ARG A 122 19.95 -6.76 -4.69
C ARG A 122 19.35 -8.17 -4.64
N MET A 123 18.30 -8.38 -3.85
CA MET A 123 17.62 -9.67 -3.76
C MET A 123 17.02 -10.07 -5.10
N VAL A 124 16.24 -9.18 -5.71
CA VAL A 124 15.60 -9.41 -7.01
C VAL A 124 16.62 -9.70 -8.11
N VAL A 125 17.72 -8.95 -8.17
CA VAL A 125 18.78 -9.22 -9.15
C VAL A 125 19.44 -10.58 -8.93
N ARG A 126 19.74 -10.94 -7.68
CA ARG A 126 20.34 -12.24 -7.34
C ARG A 126 19.42 -13.40 -7.66
N SER A 127 18.12 -13.25 -7.42
CA SER A 127 17.09 -14.23 -7.74
C SER A 127 16.59 -14.14 -9.18
N LYS A 128 17.15 -13.26 -10.02
CA LYS A 128 16.70 -13.00 -11.40
C LYS A 128 15.20 -12.67 -11.53
N GLY A 129 14.63 -12.01 -10.53
CA GLY A 129 13.19 -11.70 -10.46
C GLY A 129 12.40 -12.60 -9.51
N ASP A 130 12.90 -13.80 -9.22
CA ASP A 130 12.08 -14.86 -8.60
C ASP A 130 11.57 -14.50 -7.20
N PHE A 131 12.28 -13.65 -6.45
CA PHE A 131 11.83 -13.16 -5.15
C PHE A 131 10.39 -12.61 -5.17
N TYR A 132 10.04 -11.76 -6.14
CA TYR A 132 8.67 -11.24 -6.24
C TYR A 132 7.74 -12.17 -7.04
N ARG A 133 8.26 -12.98 -7.96
CA ARG A 133 7.44 -13.95 -8.70
C ARG A 133 6.95 -15.09 -7.81
N GLU A 134 7.76 -15.53 -6.84
CA GLU A 134 7.35 -16.49 -5.81
C GLU A 134 6.24 -15.90 -4.93
N MET A 135 6.39 -14.65 -4.47
CA MET A 135 5.32 -13.93 -3.76
C MET A 135 4.04 -13.83 -4.60
N ALA A 136 4.15 -13.59 -5.91
CA ALA A 136 3.01 -13.58 -6.81
C ALA A 136 2.33 -14.95 -6.86
N GLN A 137 3.10 -16.04 -7.01
CA GLN A 137 2.58 -17.40 -7.02
C GLN A 137 1.86 -17.78 -5.73
N GLU A 138 2.37 -17.37 -4.56
CA GLU A 138 1.75 -17.65 -3.27
C GLU A 138 0.33 -17.07 -3.13
N VAL A 139 0.06 -15.92 -3.74
CA VAL A 139 -1.26 -15.28 -3.65
C VAL A 139 -2.18 -15.61 -4.83
N ARG A 140 -1.64 -16.11 -5.94
CA ARG A 140 -2.44 -16.53 -7.11
C ARG A 140 -3.47 -17.59 -6.72
N GLY A 141 -4.69 -17.42 -7.22
CA GLY A 141 -5.81 -18.32 -6.92
C GLY A 141 -6.47 -18.11 -5.55
N SER A 142 -5.95 -17.23 -4.69
CA SER A 142 -6.65 -16.83 -3.47
C SER A 142 -7.82 -15.87 -3.78
N THR A 143 -8.81 -15.82 -2.89
CA THR A 143 -10.08 -15.05 -3.03
C THR A 143 -9.89 -13.54 -3.29
N ALA A 144 -8.67 -13.00 -3.13
CA ALA A 144 -8.31 -11.61 -3.35
C ALA A 144 -6.93 -11.39 -4.02
N GLY A 145 -6.25 -12.45 -4.48
CA GLY A 145 -4.80 -12.39 -4.74
C GLY A 145 -4.34 -12.06 -6.16
N GLU A 146 -5.23 -12.02 -7.16
CA GLU A 146 -4.78 -11.77 -8.54
C GLU A 146 -4.19 -10.37 -8.74
N PRO A 147 -4.78 -9.26 -8.25
CA PRO A 147 -4.16 -7.94 -8.40
C PRO A 147 -2.82 -7.81 -7.66
N SER A 148 -2.67 -8.44 -6.49
CA SER A 148 -1.39 -8.40 -5.75
C SER A 148 -0.32 -9.26 -6.43
N ALA A 149 -0.70 -10.36 -7.09
CA ALA A 149 0.20 -11.12 -7.96
C ALA A 149 0.68 -10.28 -9.16
N LEU A 150 -0.24 -9.61 -9.85
CA LEU A 150 0.09 -8.70 -10.95
C LEU A 150 1.07 -7.60 -10.49
N ALA A 151 0.81 -7.00 -9.33
CA ALA A 151 1.68 -5.98 -8.77
C ALA A 151 3.10 -6.49 -8.47
N ALA A 152 3.22 -7.70 -7.93
CA ALA A 152 4.51 -8.33 -7.62
C ALA A 152 5.29 -8.73 -8.87
N ASP A 153 4.64 -9.36 -9.85
CA ASP A 153 5.27 -9.69 -11.14
C ASP A 153 5.73 -8.42 -11.88
N ALA A 154 4.87 -7.39 -11.94
CA ALA A 154 5.22 -6.11 -12.56
C ALA A 154 6.40 -5.42 -11.87
N LEU A 155 6.50 -5.51 -10.54
CA LEU A 155 7.63 -4.97 -9.78
C LEU A 155 8.92 -5.76 -10.05
N ALA A 156 8.83 -7.09 -10.19
CA ALA A 156 9.96 -7.93 -10.56
C ALA A 156 10.55 -7.48 -11.91
N GLU A 157 9.70 -7.33 -12.93
CA GLU A 157 10.10 -6.88 -14.27
C GLU A 157 10.67 -5.46 -14.25
N LEU A 158 10.05 -4.55 -13.49
CA LEU A 158 10.54 -3.18 -13.34
C LEU A 158 11.93 -3.11 -12.71
N LEU A 159 12.17 -3.88 -11.64
CA LEU A 159 13.47 -3.93 -10.95
C LEU A 159 14.56 -4.57 -11.81
N MET A 160 14.23 -5.62 -12.56
CA MET A 160 15.15 -6.28 -13.49
C MET A 160 15.54 -5.35 -14.64
N LEU A 161 14.57 -4.69 -15.27
CA LEU A 161 14.86 -3.68 -16.30
C LEU A 161 15.68 -2.52 -15.72
N SER A 162 15.30 -2.01 -14.55
CA SER A 162 16.00 -0.94 -13.84
C SER A 162 17.47 -1.28 -13.53
N HIS A 163 17.76 -2.54 -13.24
CA HIS A 163 19.13 -3.01 -13.01
C HIS A 163 20.00 -2.87 -14.26
N SER A 164 19.48 -3.21 -15.44
CA SER A 164 20.25 -3.20 -16.70
C SER A 164 20.87 -1.84 -17.02
N THR A 165 20.19 -0.75 -16.66
CA THR A 165 20.68 0.63 -16.86
C THR A 165 21.25 1.26 -15.58
N LYS A 166 21.35 0.50 -14.47
CA LYS A 166 21.78 0.99 -13.15
C LYS A 166 20.91 2.15 -12.62
N LEU A 167 19.63 2.19 -12.99
CA LEU A 167 18.68 3.21 -12.53
C LEU A 167 18.60 3.33 -10.99
N PRO A 168 18.63 2.24 -10.19
CA PRO A 168 18.60 2.32 -8.73
C PRO A 168 19.77 3.09 -8.12
N ARG A 169 20.85 3.38 -8.87
CA ARG A 169 21.92 4.25 -8.37
C ARG A 169 21.52 5.74 -8.30
N LYS A 170 20.38 6.11 -8.88
CA LYS A 170 19.78 7.45 -8.75
C LYS A 170 18.84 7.42 -7.56
N GLN A 171 19.16 8.22 -6.52
CA GLN A 171 18.46 8.19 -5.24
C GLN A 171 16.95 8.39 -5.38
N TRP A 172 16.51 9.33 -6.23
CA TRP A 172 15.08 9.52 -6.52
C TRP A 172 14.41 8.23 -7.03
N ALA A 173 15.01 7.56 -8.02
CA ALA A 173 14.46 6.30 -8.53
C ALA A 173 14.54 5.18 -7.49
N MET A 174 15.59 5.13 -6.67
CA MET A 174 15.70 4.19 -5.56
C MET A 174 14.54 4.36 -4.56
N PHE A 175 14.16 5.60 -4.25
CA PHE A 175 13.08 5.88 -3.30
C PHE A 175 11.71 5.48 -3.85
N GLU A 176 11.44 5.74 -5.13
CA GLU A 176 10.21 5.29 -5.77
C GLU A 176 10.14 3.76 -5.83
N LEU A 177 11.23 3.08 -6.19
CA LEU A 177 11.29 1.61 -6.20
C LEU A 177 11.11 1.02 -4.80
N ALA A 178 11.68 1.66 -3.77
CA ALA A 178 11.50 1.27 -2.37
C ALA A 178 10.05 1.44 -1.90
N ARG A 179 9.39 2.53 -2.29
CA ARG A 179 7.97 2.75 -2.02
C ARG A 179 7.12 1.68 -2.68
N LEU A 180 7.34 1.39 -3.96
CA LEU A 180 6.63 0.32 -4.67
C LEU A 180 6.82 -1.05 -4.02
N ALA A 181 8.05 -1.37 -3.57
CA ALA A 181 8.31 -2.59 -2.81
C ALA A 181 7.45 -2.68 -1.53
N ALA A 182 7.35 -1.59 -0.76
CA ALA A 182 6.52 -1.56 0.45
C ALA A 182 5.02 -1.71 0.12
N GLU A 183 4.52 -1.06 -0.93
CA GLU A 183 3.12 -1.18 -1.38
C GLU A 183 2.80 -2.62 -1.80
N VAL A 184 3.67 -3.24 -2.62
CA VAL A 184 3.49 -4.61 -3.12
C VAL A 184 3.53 -5.63 -1.99
N GLU A 185 4.55 -5.58 -1.11
CA GLU A 185 4.71 -6.57 -0.06
C GLU A 185 3.59 -6.51 0.98
N THR A 186 3.08 -5.32 1.28
CA THR A 186 1.92 -5.16 2.16
C THR A 186 0.62 -5.61 1.50
N ALA A 187 0.48 -5.44 0.18
CA ALA A 187 -0.65 -5.98 -0.60
C ALA A 187 -0.65 -7.51 -0.64
N VAL A 188 0.51 -8.13 -0.91
CA VAL A 188 0.69 -9.59 -0.84
C VAL A 188 0.31 -10.09 0.54
N GLN A 189 0.86 -9.49 1.60
CA GLN A 189 0.60 -9.99 2.95
C GLN A 189 -0.86 -9.78 3.41
N LEU A 190 -1.50 -8.67 3.08
CA LEU A 190 -2.93 -8.50 3.38
C LEU A 190 -3.80 -9.50 2.61
N SER A 191 -3.41 -9.87 1.37
CA SER A 191 -4.08 -10.92 0.59
C SER A 191 -3.96 -12.29 1.25
N LEU A 192 -2.76 -12.66 1.73
CA LEU A 192 -2.53 -13.90 2.47
C LEU A 192 -3.33 -13.94 3.78
N LYS A 193 -3.34 -12.83 4.53
CA LYS A 193 -4.16 -12.71 5.75
C LYS A 193 -5.65 -12.91 5.45
N ALA A 194 -6.17 -12.28 4.40
CA ALA A 194 -7.57 -12.42 4.02
C ALA A 194 -7.92 -13.84 3.58
N ALA A 195 -7.02 -14.52 2.86
CA ALA A 195 -7.21 -15.90 2.43
C ALA A 195 -7.27 -16.89 3.59
N GLY A 196 -6.50 -16.64 4.66
CA GLY A 196 -6.46 -17.47 5.86
C GLY A 196 -7.46 -17.09 6.97
N ASP A 197 -8.22 -15.99 6.83
CA ASP A 197 -9.10 -15.51 7.89
C ASP A 197 -10.49 -16.16 7.81
N SER A 198 -10.84 -16.92 8.83
CA SER A 198 -12.17 -17.51 9.03
C SER A 198 -12.96 -16.81 10.14
N SER A 199 -12.53 -15.62 10.57
CA SER A 199 -13.17 -14.87 11.65
C SER A 199 -14.45 -14.18 11.15
N PRO A 200 -15.28 -13.62 12.06
CA PRO A 200 -16.38 -12.75 11.66
C PRO A 200 -15.96 -11.52 10.82
N ARG A 201 -14.66 -11.19 10.77
CA ARG A 201 -14.09 -10.10 9.95
C ARG A 201 -13.57 -10.58 8.59
N SER A 202 -13.77 -11.83 8.20
CA SER A 202 -13.24 -12.39 6.93
C SER A 202 -13.65 -11.57 5.70
N GLU A 203 -14.92 -11.13 5.65
CA GLU A 203 -15.41 -10.26 4.57
C GLU A 203 -14.67 -8.90 4.56
N PHE A 204 -14.48 -8.29 5.73
CA PHE A 204 -13.74 -7.04 5.87
C PHE A 204 -12.30 -7.18 5.34
N PHE A 205 -11.59 -8.24 5.72
CA PHE A 205 -10.22 -8.47 5.22
C PHE A 205 -10.20 -8.75 3.72
N THR A 206 -11.20 -9.46 3.19
CA THR A 206 -11.32 -9.72 1.75
C THR A 206 -11.52 -8.42 0.96
N VAL A 207 -12.37 -7.50 1.44
CA VAL A 207 -12.59 -6.23 0.75
C VAL A 207 -11.36 -5.31 0.86
N CYS A 208 -10.76 -5.21 2.05
CA CYS A 208 -9.55 -4.42 2.26
C CYS A 208 -8.36 -4.94 1.44
N SER A 209 -8.15 -6.26 1.38
CA SER A 209 -7.08 -6.87 0.57
C SER A 209 -7.26 -6.57 -0.91
N LYS A 210 -8.46 -6.73 -1.47
CA LYS A 210 -8.75 -6.39 -2.87
C LYS A 210 -8.46 -4.92 -3.18
N LEU A 211 -8.96 -3.99 -2.36
CA LEU A 211 -8.73 -2.55 -2.57
C LEU A 211 -7.24 -2.20 -2.51
N HIS A 212 -6.49 -2.75 -1.54
CA HIS A 212 -5.05 -2.48 -1.43
C HIS A 212 -4.27 -3.10 -2.61
N ALA A 213 -4.62 -4.33 -3.00
CA ALA A 213 -3.99 -5.02 -4.11
C ALA A 213 -4.22 -4.32 -5.46
N ILE A 214 -5.43 -3.81 -5.70
CA ILE A 214 -5.75 -2.99 -6.88
C ILE A 214 -4.89 -1.71 -6.89
N SER A 215 -4.80 -1.03 -5.74
CA SER A 215 -3.96 0.17 -5.63
C SER A 215 -2.50 -0.13 -5.91
N ALA A 216 -1.96 -1.23 -5.37
CA ALA A 216 -0.56 -1.62 -5.60
C ALA A 216 -0.29 -1.94 -7.08
N ALA A 217 -1.17 -2.67 -7.76
CA ALA A 217 -1.03 -2.99 -9.18
C ALA A 217 -1.03 -1.71 -10.04
N ARG A 218 -1.99 -0.82 -9.80
CA ARG A 218 -2.07 0.48 -10.47
C ARG A 218 -0.82 1.33 -10.21
N ASP A 219 -0.36 1.39 -8.97
CA ASP A 219 0.80 2.19 -8.57
C ASP A 219 2.08 1.71 -9.25
N VAL A 220 2.32 0.39 -9.30
CA VAL A 220 3.50 -0.18 -9.98
C VAL A 220 3.45 0.12 -11.47
N ALA A 221 2.30 -0.05 -12.12
CA ALA A 221 2.14 0.26 -13.54
C ALA A 221 2.41 1.74 -13.84
N GLN A 222 1.70 2.65 -13.16
CA GLN A 222 1.79 4.08 -13.42
C GLN A 222 3.14 4.67 -13.03
N THR A 223 3.64 4.33 -11.84
CA THR A 223 4.93 4.82 -11.34
C THR A 223 6.08 4.20 -12.11
N GLY A 224 6.00 2.90 -12.45
CA GLY A 224 6.98 2.21 -13.27
C GLY A 224 7.14 2.86 -14.64
N LEU A 225 6.03 3.09 -15.35
CA LEU A 225 6.04 3.81 -16.63
C LEU A 225 6.65 5.20 -16.49
N ARG A 226 6.21 5.98 -15.49
CA ARG A 226 6.75 7.30 -15.21
C ARG A 226 8.25 7.27 -14.94
N LEU A 227 8.74 6.30 -14.15
CA LEU A 227 10.16 6.14 -13.83
C LEU A 227 10.99 5.86 -15.07
N LEU A 228 10.54 4.93 -15.92
CA LEU A 228 11.24 4.58 -17.15
C LEU A 228 11.32 5.79 -18.09
N LEU A 229 10.20 6.45 -18.35
CA LEU A 229 10.14 7.62 -19.24
C LEU A 229 10.96 8.80 -18.69
N ALA A 230 10.77 9.16 -17.41
CA ALA A 230 11.44 10.30 -16.80
C ALA A 230 12.95 10.11 -16.66
N SER A 231 13.44 8.86 -16.65
CA SER A 231 14.87 8.59 -16.55
C SER A 231 15.66 8.99 -17.79
N GLY A 232 15.01 9.05 -18.97
CA GLY A 232 15.68 9.26 -20.26
C GLY A 232 16.66 8.15 -20.65
N ARG A 233 16.56 6.96 -20.03
CA ARG A 233 17.49 5.83 -20.21
C ARG A 233 16.97 4.71 -21.10
N TYR A 234 15.70 4.77 -21.50
CA TYR A 234 15.02 3.71 -22.23
C TYR A 234 14.40 4.30 -23.50
N ASP A 235 14.56 3.59 -24.61
CA ASP A 235 13.82 3.88 -25.83
C ASP A 235 12.38 3.36 -25.72
N SER A 236 11.55 3.72 -26.70
CA SER A 236 10.15 3.31 -26.73
C SER A 236 10.00 1.79 -26.77
N GLU A 237 10.86 1.08 -27.50
CA GLU A 237 10.82 -0.38 -27.62
C GLU A 237 11.09 -1.08 -26.28
N ALA A 238 12.07 -0.63 -25.50
CA ALA A 238 12.33 -1.17 -24.17
C ALA A 238 11.17 -0.90 -23.19
N VAL A 239 10.54 0.27 -23.29
CA VAL A 239 9.35 0.60 -22.48
C VAL A 239 8.17 -0.28 -22.87
N ASP A 240 7.92 -0.50 -24.15
CA ASP A 240 6.82 -1.35 -24.63
C ASP A 240 7.03 -2.82 -24.24
N ARG A 241 8.25 -3.35 -24.37
CA ARG A 241 8.58 -4.70 -23.87
C ARG A 241 8.33 -4.84 -22.37
N TRP A 242 8.64 -3.82 -21.58
CA TRP A 242 8.34 -3.85 -20.15
C TRP A 242 6.84 -3.81 -19.90
N ARG A 243 6.06 -3.00 -20.64
CA ARG A 243 4.60 -2.95 -20.49
C ARG A 243 3.97 -4.31 -20.76
N GLU A 244 4.44 -5.02 -21.78
CA GLU A 244 4.00 -6.39 -22.09
C GLU A 244 4.37 -7.36 -20.95
N ALA A 245 5.65 -7.39 -20.57
CA ALA A 245 6.16 -8.31 -19.54
C ALA A 245 5.52 -8.07 -18.15
N ALA A 246 5.26 -6.81 -17.80
CA ALA A 246 4.63 -6.42 -16.54
C ALA A 246 3.10 -6.55 -16.56
N ALA A 247 2.50 -7.06 -17.64
CA ALA A 247 1.05 -7.10 -17.84
C ALA A 247 0.38 -5.75 -17.53
N PHE A 248 0.96 -4.67 -18.05
CA PHE A 248 0.62 -3.28 -17.70
C PHE A 248 -0.88 -2.99 -17.79
N ASP A 249 -1.53 -3.39 -18.89
CA ASP A 249 -2.96 -3.15 -19.08
C ASP A 249 -3.82 -3.96 -18.11
N ALA A 250 -3.38 -5.17 -17.72
CA ALA A 250 -4.05 -5.97 -16.70
C ALA A 250 -3.93 -5.33 -15.30
N CYS A 251 -2.77 -4.76 -14.96
CA CYS A 251 -2.58 -4.01 -13.72
C CYS A 251 -3.54 -2.81 -13.62
N LEU A 252 -3.78 -2.10 -14.72
CA LEU A 252 -4.76 -1.01 -14.76
C LEU A 252 -6.21 -1.53 -14.76
N ALA A 253 -6.48 -2.59 -15.51
CA ALA A 253 -7.81 -3.21 -15.58
C ALA A 253 -8.26 -3.81 -14.24
N ALA A 254 -7.33 -4.12 -13.33
CA ALA A 254 -7.64 -4.55 -11.97
C ALA A 254 -8.52 -3.55 -11.19
N SER A 255 -8.53 -2.26 -11.57
CA SER A 255 -9.46 -1.25 -11.02
C SER A 255 -10.94 -1.49 -11.35
N ALA A 256 -11.27 -2.46 -12.21
CA ALA A 256 -12.65 -2.82 -12.48
C ALA A 256 -13.38 -3.23 -11.19
N GLY A 257 -14.48 -2.53 -10.88
CA GLY A 257 -15.27 -2.78 -9.67
C GLY A 257 -14.73 -2.17 -8.38
N GLU A 258 -13.66 -1.36 -8.44
CA GLU A 258 -13.07 -0.68 -7.26
C GLU A 258 -14.12 0.14 -6.49
N MET A 259 -15.02 0.83 -7.19
CA MET A 259 -16.11 1.59 -6.55
C MET A 259 -17.08 0.70 -5.76
N ALA A 260 -17.49 -0.45 -6.32
CA ALA A 260 -18.38 -1.37 -5.62
C ALA A 260 -17.72 -1.99 -4.38
N LEU A 261 -16.39 -2.22 -4.43
CA LEU A 261 -15.62 -2.64 -3.25
C LEU A 261 -15.57 -1.54 -2.18
N MET A 262 -15.42 -0.28 -2.58
CA MET A 262 -15.48 0.85 -1.63
C MET A 262 -16.87 0.97 -0.99
N ASP A 263 -17.94 0.90 -1.78
CA ASP A 263 -19.32 0.89 -1.26
C ASP A 263 -19.52 -0.26 -0.27
N ARG A 264 -19.03 -1.47 -0.60
CA ARG A 264 -19.11 -2.64 0.29
C ARG A 264 -18.34 -2.44 1.59
N LEU A 265 -17.15 -1.83 1.55
CA LEU A 265 -16.40 -1.53 2.76
C LEU A 265 -17.16 -0.53 3.65
N VAL A 266 -17.78 0.48 3.06
CA VAL A 266 -18.61 1.45 3.80
C VAL A 266 -19.79 0.76 4.47
N GLU A 267 -20.47 -0.17 3.79
CA GLU A 267 -21.54 -0.97 4.39
C GLU A 267 -21.06 -1.79 5.60
N ILE A 268 -19.88 -2.41 5.50
CA ILE A 268 -19.28 -3.19 6.59
C ILE A 268 -18.93 -2.28 7.77
N LEU A 269 -18.36 -1.10 7.51
CA LEU A 269 -17.95 -0.14 8.54
C LEU A 269 -19.14 0.55 9.23
N GLY A 270 -20.31 0.58 8.59
CA GLY A 270 -21.52 1.20 9.12
C GLY A 270 -22.44 0.25 9.89
N ARG A 271 -22.10 -1.04 9.97
CA ARG A 271 -22.77 -2.03 10.82
C ARG A 271 -22.18 -1.99 12.23
#